data_AF-F7KW25-F1
#
_entry.id   AF-F7KW25-F1
#
_cell.length_a   1.000
_cell.length_b   1.000
_cell.length_c   1.000
_cell.angle_alpha   90.00
_cell.angle_beta   90.00
_cell.angle_gamma   90.00
#
_symmetry.space_group_name_H-M   'P 1'
#
loop_
_entity.id
_entity.type
_entity.pdbx_description
1 polymer ?
#
loop_
_entity_poly.entity_id
_entity_poly.type
_entity_poly.pdbx_seq_one_letter_code
_entity_poly.pdbx_strand_id
1 'polypeptide(L)'
;MVLFREKGVRFIAISNGVDSTHSESNEFAPFLNIMNEWYVRDTGRKIKSVLRNKGMEGKHLTSNVIYGYKKDPEDNNHWLIDEEAAAVVKRIFQLIIEGNGPMQVARILSVEKIERPSYYLAKQGLGTCRGKCDMTRPYSWTATTITDLVSKPEYMGHTVNFRTFKESYKDKHSQYANAQNNYTCSTYSKAKGHFENKCSQHHVRTDVVRHLILTTLQYTASYIKEHEDEILEKVRRSNILKQEADTKALTKKITKSEKRVAELDHLIKRIYEDNVSGILTDKRFDMLSADYEKE
;
A
#
# COMPACT_ATOMS: atom_id res chain seq x y z
N MET A 1 28.26 -10.02 -11.51
CA MET A 1 29.72 -9.98 -11.30
C MET A 1 30.46 -9.33 -12.46
N VAL A 2 30.05 -9.61 -13.71
CA VAL A 2 30.47 -8.88 -14.93
C VAL A 2 30.37 -7.36 -14.77
N LEU A 3 29.26 -6.87 -14.19
CA LEU A 3 29.02 -5.44 -13.92
C LEU A 3 30.13 -4.73 -13.09
N PHE A 4 30.75 -5.41 -12.12
CA PHE A 4 31.82 -4.80 -11.30
C PHE A 4 33.16 -4.78 -12.04
N ARG A 5 33.42 -5.82 -12.85
CA ARG A 5 34.61 -5.93 -13.71
C ARG A 5 34.58 -4.87 -14.81
N GLU A 6 33.43 -4.61 -15.43
CA GLU A 6 33.25 -3.53 -16.42
C GLU A 6 33.53 -2.13 -15.84
N LYS A 7 33.34 -1.96 -14.53
CA LYS A 7 33.63 -0.71 -13.82
C LYS A 7 35.02 -0.65 -13.19
N GLY A 8 35.88 -1.63 -13.44
CA GLY A 8 37.22 -1.70 -12.87
C GLY A 8 37.26 -1.93 -11.34
N VAL A 9 36.18 -2.42 -10.74
CA VAL A 9 36.07 -2.64 -9.29
C VAL A 9 36.32 -4.10 -8.95
N ARG A 10 37.32 -4.38 -8.10
CA ARG A 10 37.59 -5.73 -7.56
C ARG A 10 36.58 -6.06 -6.45
N PHE A 11 35.83 -7.14 -6.63
CA PHE A 11 34.92 -7.69 -5.62
C PHE A 11 35.58 -8.88 -4.93
N ILE A 12 35.63 -8.83 -3.60
CA ILE A 12 36.19 -9.88 -2.73
C ILE A 12 35.11 -10.25 -1.71
N ALA A 13 34.64 -11.49 -1.74
CA ALA A 13 33.78 -12.04 -0.69
C ALA A 13 34.56 -13.12 0.09
N ILE A 14 35.13 -12.69 1.22
CA ILE A 14 36.03 -13.50 2.08
C ILE A 14 35.33 -14.79 2.55
N SER A 15 34.05 -14.70 2.92
CA SER A 15 33.28 -15.85 3.42
C SER A 15 33.09 -16.96 2.39
N ASN A 16 33.09 -16.61 1.11
CA ASN A 16 32.75 -17.53 0.03
C ASN A 16 33.99 -17.88 -0.83
N GLY A 17 35.17 -17.35 -0.47
CA GLY A 17 36.40 -17.54 -1.26
C GLY A 17 36.31 -16.98 -2.68
N VAL A 18 35.44 -16.00 -2.92
CA VAL A 18 35.17 -15.45 -4.25
C VAL A 18 36.00 -14.19 -4.46
N ASP A 19 36.82 -14.19 -5.50
CA ASP A 19 37.59 -13.02 -5.94
C ASP A 19 37.39 -12.79 -7.44
N SER A 20 36.91 -11.59 -7.77
CA SER A 20 36.65 -11.16 -9.15
C SER A 20 37.84 -11.27 -10.11
N THR A 21 39.09 -11.36 -9.62
CA THR A 21 40.29 -11.56 -10.45
C THR A 21 40.48 -13.00 -10.91
N HIS A 22 39.91 -13.98 -10.20
CA HIS A 22 40.03 -15.40 -10.49
C HIS A 22 38.75 -15.91 -11.19
N SER A 23 38.86 -16.26 -12.48
CA SER A 23 37.71 -16.63 -13.33
C SER A 23 36.92 -17.83 -12.80
N GLU A 24 37.60 -18.83 -12.24
CA GLU A 24 36.99 -20.09 -11.76
C GLU A 24 36.07 -19.90 -10.53
N SER A 25 36.39 -18.94 -9.65
CA SER A 25 35.59 -18.67 -8.45
C SER A 25 34.33 -17.83 -8.73
N ASN A 26 34.26 -17.19 -9.91
CA ASN A 26 33.21 -16.24 -10.26
C ASN A 26 31.95 -16.90 -10.83
N GLU A 27 32.06 -18.09 -11.42
CA GLU A 27 30.94 -18.78 -12.06
C GLU A 27 29.92 -19.32 -11.05
N PHE A 28 30.40 -19.75 -9.87
CA PHE A 28 29.55 -20.30 -8.80
C PHE A 28 28.96 -19.25 -7.84
N ALA A 29 29.49 -18.02 -7.84
CA ALA A 29 29.07 -16.95 -6.94
C ALA A 29 27.56 -16.63 -7.01
N PRO A 30 26.90 -16.59 -8.20
CA PRO A 30 25.45 -16.40 -8.28
C PRO A 30 24.66 -17.53 -7.61
N PHE A 31 25.08 -18.79 -7.77
CA PHE A 31 24.42 -19.95 -7.16
C PHE A 31 24.53 -19.93 -5.63
N LEU A 32 25.72 -19.61 -5.10
CA LEU A 32 25.91 -19.44 -3.65
C LEU A 32 25.03 -18.33 -3.10
N ASN A 33 24.89 -17.21 -3.80
CA ASN A 33 23.99 -16.12 -3.39
C ASN A 33 22.53 -16.58 -3.37
N ILE A 34 22.07 -17.32 -4.39
CA ILE A 34 20.70 -17.86 -4.41
C ILE A 34 20.48 -18.82 -3.24
N MET A 35 21.42 -19.73 -2.96
CA MET A 35 21.33 -20.66 -1.84
C MET A 35 21.30 -19.93 -0.49
N ASN A 36 22.15 -18.92 -0.31
CA ASN A 36 22.15 -18.08 0.89
C ASN A 36 20.83 -17.32 1.07
N GLU A 37 20.28 -16.75 -0.02
CA GLU A 37 18.97 -16.10 0.03
C GLU A 37 17.86 -17.09 0.40
N TRP A 38 17.88 -18.30 -0.15
CA TRP A 38 16.94 -19.37 0.18
C TRP A 38 17.03 -19.77 1.64
N TYR A 39 18.25 -19.92 2.18
CA TYR A 39 18.48 -20.28 3.57
C TYR A 39 17.92 -19.24 4.54
N VAL A 40 18.17 -17.94 4.28
CA VAL A 40 17.63 -16.84 5.09
C VAL A 40 16.10 -16.81 5.01
N ARG A 41 15.54 -17.01 3.81
CA ARG A 41 14.08 -17.04 3.60
C ARG A 41 13.42 -18.19 4.34
N ASP A 42 13.98 -19.40 4.29
CA ASP A 42 13.44 -20.57 4.95
C ASP A 42 13.52 -20.46 6.48
N THR A 43 14.68 -20.04 7.00
CA THR A 43 14.87 -19.77 8.43
C THR A 43 13.87 -18.72 8.93
N GLY A 44 13.71 -17.63 8.16
CA GLY A 44 12.70 -16.61 8.45
C GLY A 44 11.27 -17.16 8.45
N ARG A 45 10.91 -18.04 7.51
CA ARG A 45 9.58 -18.68 7.47
C ARG A 45 9.35 -19.58 8.68
N LYS A 46 10.34 -20.40 9.07
CA LYS A 46 10.27 -21.27 10.25
C LYS A 46 10.09 -20.46 11.53
N ILE A 47 10.88 -19.41 11.73
CA ILE A 47 10.74 -18.52 12.90
C ILE A 47 9.35 -17.87 12.93
N LYS A 48 8.86 -17.35 11.80
CA LYS A 48 7.50 -16.79 11.70
C LYS A 48 6.43 -17.83 12.07
N SER A 49 6.58 -19.08 11.63
CA SER A 49 5.66 -20.17 11.98
C SER A 49 5.65 -20.45 13.48
N VAL A 50 6.83 -20.54 14.11
CA VAL A 50 6.96 -20.73 15.56
C VAL A 50 6.33 -19.59 16.35
N LEU A 51 6.60 -18.34 15.95
CA LEU A 51 5.99 -17.16 16.59
C LEU A 51 4.47 -17.14 16.40
N ARG A 52 3.99 -17.51 15.20
CA ARG A 52 2.56 -17.62 14.93
C ARG A 52 1.91 -18.67 15.85
N ASN A 53 2.48 -19.86 15.96
CA ASN A 53 1.97 -20.91 16.85
C ASN A 53 1.92 -20.44 18.31
N LYS A 54 2.99 -19.84 18.83
CA LYS A 54 3.01 -19.25 20.18
C LYS A 54 1.92 -18.19 20.37
N GLY A 55 1.71 -17.34 19.37
CA GLY A 55 0.65 -16.33 19.42
C GLY A 55 -0.76 -16.92 19.37
N MET A 56 -0.97 -18.00 18.61
CA MET A 56 -2.25 -18.73 18.56
C MET A 56 -2.53 -19.50 19.84
N GLU A 57 -1.49 -19.94 20.56
CA GLU A 57 -1.58 -20.50 21.92
C GLU A 57 -1.94 -19.43 22.98
N GLY A 58 -2.03 -18.15 22.61
CA GLY A 58 -2.37 -17.05 23.53
C GLY A 58 -1.20 -16.54 24.36
N LYS A 59 0.04 -16.93 24.05
CA LYS A 59 1.24 -16.42 24.74
C LYS A 59 1.60 -15.03 24.23
N HIS A 60 2.05 -14.17 25.14
CA HIS A 60 2.52 -12.82 24.79
C HIS A 60 3.87 -12.90 24.09
N LEU A 61 3.99 -12.32 22.89
CA LEU A 61 5.25 -12.30 22.13
C LEU A 61 6.10 -11.06 22.42
N THR A 62 5.52 -10.04 23.06
CA THR A 62 6.18 -8.76 23.30
C THR A 62 7.11 -8.84 24.50
N SER A 63 8.34 -8.35 24.32
CA SER A 63 9.31 -8.30 25.42
C SER A 63 8.95 -7.26 26.49
N ASN A 64 8.28 -6.18 26.12
CA ASN A 64 7.83 -5.15 27.08
C ASN A 64 6.36 -5.39 27.45
N VAL A 65 6.07 -5.25 28.74
CA VAL A 65 4.71 -5.34 29.30
C VAL A 65 4.04 -3.97 29.25
N ILE A 66 2.72 -3.96 29.20
CA ILE A 66 1.91 -2.74 29.26
C ILE A 66 1.88 -2.15 30.68
N TYR A 67 1.57 -0.86 30.80
CA TYR A 67 1.41 -0.20 32.09
C TYR A 67 0.28 -0.86 32.91
N GLY A 68 0.44 -1.01 34.23
CA GLY A 68 -0.51 -1.74 35.08
C GLY A 68 -0.25 -3.25 35.19
N TYR A 69 0.74 -3.76 34.46
CA TYR A 69 1.15 -5.17 34.53
C TYR A 69 2.67 -5.27 34.66
N LYS A 70 3.13 -6.37 35.24
CA LYS A 70 4.54 -6.75 35.40
C LYS A 70 4.77 -8.17 34.89
N LYS A 71 6.00 -8.49 34.51
CA LYS A 71 6.35 -9.87 34.14
C LYS A 71 6.31 -10.77 35.36
N ASP A 72 5.83 -11.98 35.16
CA ASP A 72 6.04 -13.04 36.14
C ASP A 72 7.55 -13.40 36.20
N PRO A 73 8.17 -13.45 37.40
CA PRO A 73 9.54 -13.93 37.57
C PRO A 73 9.76 -15.36 37.10
N GLU A 74 8.73 -16.22 37.19
CA GLU A 74 8.81 -17.65 36.89
C GLU A 74 8.49 -17.97 35.42
N ASP A 75 7.52 -17.27 34.81
CA ASP A 75 7.18 -17.41 33.39
C ASP A 75 7.15 -16.07 32.65
N ASN A 76 8.15 -15.86 31.79
CA ASN A 76 8.26 -14.65 30.96
C ASN A 76 7.05 -14.42 30.02
N ASN A 77 6.24 -15.44 29.74
CA ASN A 77 5.06 -15.32 28.89
C ASN A 77 3.79 -14.90 29.67
N HIS A 78 3.84 -14.91 31.00
CA HIS A 78 2.74 -14.56 31.88
C HIS A 78 2.90 -13.15 32.46
N TRP A 79 1.79 -12.41 32.52
CA TRP A 79 1.74 -11.05 33.04
C TRP A 79 0.95 -11.01 34.34
N LEU A 80 1.59 -10.53 35.40
CA LEU A 80 0.98 -10.30 36.70
C LEU A 80 0.47 -8.86 36.80
N ILE A 81 -0.55 -8.64 37.62
CA ILE A 81 -1.07 -7.29 37.89
C ILE A 81 -0.05 -6.54 38.76
N ASP A 82 0.28 -5.32 38.35
CA ASP A 82 1.03 -4.37 39.16
C ASP A 82 0.04 -3.46 39.89
N GLU A 83 -0.16 -3.68 41.19
CA GLU A 83 -1.26 -3.06 41.94
C GLU A 83 -1.23 -1.52 41.91
N GLU A 84 -0.05 -0.91 42.02
CA GLU A 84 0.13 0.55 42.02
C GLU A 84 -0.27 1.15 40.67
N ALA A 85 0.31 0.62 39.58
CA ALA A 85 0.01 1.08 38.24
C ALA A 85 -1.41 0.71 37.79
N ALA A 86 -1.94 -0.45 38.22
CA ALA A 86 -3.28 -0.90 37.89
C ALA A 86 -4.35 -0.04 38.57
N ALA A 87 -4.12 0.46 39.78
CA ALA A 87 -5.01 1.41 40.44
C ALA A 87 -5.16 2.70 39.60
N VAL A 88 -4.06 3.22 39.06
CA VAL A 88 -4.07 4.38 38.16
C VAL A 88 -4.86 4.07 36.88
N VAL A 89 -4.63 2.91 36.26
CA VAL A 89 -5.36 2.49 35.05
C VAL A 89 -6.87 2.43 35.32
N LYS A 90 -7.30 1.72 36.38
CA LYS A 90 -8.72 1.62 36.77
C LYS A 90 -9.34 2.99 36.98
N ARG A 91 -8.59 3.89 37.62
CA ARG A 91 -9.02 5.27 37.84
C ARG A 91 -9.19 6.06 36.54
N ILE A 92 -8.30 5.88 35.57
CA ILE A 92 -8.43 6.51 34.24
C ILE A 92 -9.72 6.06 33.56
N PHE A 93 -10.02 4.76 33.57
CA PHE A 93 -11.27 4.25 33.02
C PHE A 93 -12.50 4.81 33.74
N GLN A 94 -12.45 4.88 35.08
CA GLN A 94 -13.53 5.47 35.88
C GLN A 94 -13.79 6.94 35.52
N LEU A 95 -12.74 7.77 35.43
CA LEU A 95 -12.87 9.19 35.06
C LEU A 95 -13.49 9.37 33.66
N ILE A 96 -13.20 8.45 32.73
CA ILE A 96 -13.77 8.48 31.38
C ILE A 96 -15.25 8.08 31.40
N ILE A 97 -15.62 7.08 32.20
CA ILE A 97 -17.02 6.67 32.40
C ILE A 97 -17.83 7.83 32.99
N GLU A 98 -17.22 8.63 33.87
CA GLU A 98 -17.82 9.86 34.42
C GLU A 98 -17.96 11.00 33.39
N GLY A 99 -17.47 10.81 32.16
CA GLY A 99 -17.61 11.78 31.06
C GLY A 99 -16.43 12.74 30.90
N ASN A 100 -15.33 12.54 31.62
CA ASN A 100 -14.15 13.37 31.44
C ASN A 100 -13.44 13.01 30.11
N GLY A 101 -13.23 14.01 29.27
CA GLY A 101 -12.46 13.84 28.04
C GLY A 101 -10.97 13.57 28.32
N PRO A 102 -10.22 12.95 27.39
CA PRO A 102 -8.81 12.57 27.61
C PRO A 102 -7.91 13.73 28.07
N MET A 103 -8.16 14.96 27.59
CA MET A 103 -7.41 16.14 28.02
C MET A 103 -7.72 16.56 29.47
N GLN A 104 -8.97 16.43 29.91
CA GLN A 104 -9.37 16.71 31.28
C GLN A 104 -8.75 15.68 32.23
N VAL A 105 -8.83 14.40 31.87
CA VAL A 105 -8.18 13.31 32.63
C VAL A 105 -6.68 13.56 32.76
N ALA A 106 -5.99 13.93 31.68
CA ALA A 106 -4.56 14.27 31.74
C ALA A 106 -4.26 15.38 32.76
N ARG A 107 -5.09 16.43 32.77
CA ARG A 107 -4.93 17.55 33.71
C ARG A 107 -5.16 17.10 35.16
N ILE A 108 -6.19 16.30 35.43
CA ILE A 108 -6.49 15.76 36.76
C ILE A 108 -5.29 14.96 37.28
N LEU A 109 -4.80 13.99 36.50
CA LEU A 109 -3.65 13.16 36.89
C LEU A 109 -2.37 13.98 37.10
N SER A 110 -2.18 15.04 36.31
CA SER A 110 -1.02 15.93 36.44
C SER A 110 -1.08 16.77 37.72
N VAL A 111 -2.26 17.27 38.09
CA VAL A 111 -2.49 18.03 39.33
C VAL A 111 -2.28 17.15 40.56
N GLU A 112 -2.72 15.90 40.47
CA GLU A 112 -2.58 14.90 41.53
C GLU A 112 -1.18 14.30 41.63
N LYS A 113 -0.24 14.75 40.78
CA LYS A 113 1.15 14.30 40.73
C LYS A 113 1.28 12.78 40.55
N ILE A 114 0.45 12.21 39.69
CA ILE A 114 0.58 10.80 39.31
C ILE A 114 1.65 10.68 38.22
N GLU A 115 2.65 9.82 38.46
CA GLU A 115 3.74 9.57 37.52
C GLU A 115 3.19 9.04 36.18
N ARG A 116 3.67 9.58 35.06
CA ARG A 116 3.27 9.11 33.74
C ARG A 116 3.84 7.72 33.43
N PRO A 117 3.19 6.91 32.58
CA PRO A 117 3.59 5.52 32.35
C PRO A 117 5.03 5.36 31.85
N SER A 118 5.50 6.27 31.00
CA SER A 118 6.88 6.23 30.49
C SER A 118 7.92 6.47 31.58
N TYR A 119 7.64 7.34 32.54
CA TYR A 119 8.53 7.63 33.66
C TYR A 119 8.56 6.46 34.65
N TYR A 120 7.38 5.97 35.04
CA TYR A 120 7.24 4.84 35.94
C TYR A 120 7.99 3.60 35.42
N LEU A 121 7.78 3.25 34.14
CA LEU A 121 8.48 2.13 33.52
C LEU A 121 10.00 2.38 33.42
N ALA A 122 10.42 3.60 33.04
CA ALA A 122 11.85 3.93 32.92
C ALA A 122 12.58 3.86 34.27
N LYS A 123 11.93 4.28 35.37
CA LYS A 123 12.45 4.17 36.74
C LYS A 123 12.73 2.73 37.15
N GLN A 124 11.92 1.79 36.66
CA GLN A 124 12.10 0.34 36.87
C GLN A 124 13.04 -0.31 35.84
N GLY A 125 13.67 0.47 34.94
CA GLY A 125 14.53 -0.04 33.86
C GLY A 125 13.75 -0.72 32.72
N LEU A 126 12.43 -0.58 32.70
CA LEU A 126 11.50 -1.19 31.76
C LEU A 126 11.03 -0.19 30.69
N GLY A 127 10.47 -0.72 29.60
CA GLY A 127 9.83 0.08 28.56
C GLY A 127 10.73 0.48 27.39
N THR A 128 10.09 0.72 26.25
CA THR A 128 10.72 1.00 24.95
C THR A 128 11.51 2.30 24.94
N CYS A 129 11.10 3.28 25.75
CA CYS A 129 11.68 4.63 25.78
C CYS A 129 12.62 4.86 26.97
N ARG A 130 13.00 3.83 27.74
CA ARG A 130 13.79 3.98 28.97
C ARG A 130 15.05 4.85 28.83
N GLY A 131 15.78 4.73 27.72
CA GLY A 131 17.00 5.51 27.47
C GLY A 131 16.78 6.93 26.91
N LYS A 132 15.55 7.28 26.53
CA LYS A 132 15.18 8.60 25.98
C LYS A 132 14.09 9.28 26.81
N CYS A 133 13.73 8.69 27.95
CA CYS A 133 12.66 9.22 28.78
C CYS A 133 13.15 10.50 29.46
N ASP A 134 12.40 11.58 29.26
CA ASP A 134 12.63 12.82 29.99
C ASP A 134 12.23 12.63 31.46
N MET A 135 13.22 12.70 32.35
CA MET A 135 13.04 12.55 33.79
C MET A 135 12.72 13.87 34.50
N THR A 136 12.78 15.01 33.79
CA THR A 136 12.55 16.33 34.39
C THR A 136 11.06 16.64 34.64
N ARG A 137 10.16 15.99 33.89
CA ARG A 137 8.71 16.21 33.92
C ARG A 137 7.94 14.91 34.17
N PRO A 138 8.01 14.33 35.38
CA PRO A 138 7.42 13.02 35.68
C PRO A 138 5.89 12.99 35.59
N TYR A 139 5.21 14.11 35.85
CA TYR A 139 3.74 14.19 35.95
C TYR A 139 3.06 14.73 34.70
N SER A 140 3.80 14.94 33.60
CA SER A 140 3.22 15.51 32.38
C SER A 140 2.50 14.44 31.57
N TRP A 141 1.20 14.28 31.84
CA TRP A 141 0.30 13.42 31.06
C TRP A 141 -0.17 14.16 29.80
N THR A 142 -0.17 13.46 28.67
CA THR A 142 -0.73 13.97 27.42
C THR A 142 -2.04 13.26 27.10
N ALA A 143 -2.95 13.96 26.42
CA ALA A 143 -4.22 13.38 25.97
C ALA A 143 -3.99 12.14 25.08
N THR A 144 -2.93 12.14 24.27
CA THR A 144 -2.54 11.00 23.42
C THR A 144 -2.22 9.75 24.23
N THR A 145 -1.47 9.88 25.33
CA THR A 145 -1.14 8.73 26.20
C THR A 145 -2.40 8.09 26.77
N ILE A 146 -3.42 8.89 27.12
CA ILE A 146 -4.68 8.39 27.66
C ILE A 146 -5.50 7.71 26.56
N THR A 147 -5.61 8.33 25.38
CA THR A 147 -6.28 7.70 24.23
C THR A 147 -5.62 6.37 23.85
N ASP A 148 -4.28 6.33 23.81
CA ASP A 148 -3.51 5.12 23.52
C ASP A 148 -3.66 4.06 24.62
N LEU A 149 -3.85 4.46 25.88
CA LEU A 149 -4.06 3.56 27.00
C LEU A 149 -5.46 2.94 26.93
N VAL A 150 -6.49 3.76 26.74
CA VAL A 150 -7.90 3.32 26.76
C VAL A 150 -8.24 2.48 25.53
N SER A 151 -7.58 2.71 24.40
CA SER A 151 -7.76 1.93 23.17
C SER A 151 -7.13 0.55 23.19
N LYS A 152 -6.42 0.17 24.27
CA LYS A 152 -5.77 -1.15 24.40
C LYS A 152 -6.76 -2.21 24.87
N PRO A 153 -7.13 -3.19 24.03
CA PRO A 153 -7.99 -4.30 24.44
C PRO A 153 -7.34 -5.24 25.47
N GLU A 154 -6.02 -5.14 25.68
CA GLU A 154 -5.29 -5.92 26.69
C GLU A 154 -5.85 -5.71 28.12
N TYR A 155 -6.35 -4.51 28.43
CA TYR A 155 -6.98 -4.25 29.73
C TYR A 155 -8.32 -4.97 29.94
N MET A 156 -8.91 -5.51 28.88
CA MET A 156 -10.10 -6.38 28.94
C MET A 156 -9.73 -7.88 29.01
N GLY A 157 -8.43 -8.21 29.08
CA GLY A 157 -7.94 -9.60 29.14
C GLY A 157 -7.65 -10.22 27.77
N HIS A 158 -7.70 -9.45 26.67
CA HIS A 158 -7.36 -9.98 25.35
C HIS A 158 -5.83 -10.04 25.14
N THR A 159 -5.31 -11.18 24.71
CA THR A 159 -3.93 -11.27 24.19
C THR A 159 -3.89 -10.73 22.76
N VAL A 160 -3.23 -9.59 22.54
CA VAL A 160 -3.06 -9.00 21.19
C VAL A 160 -1.63 -9.12 20.70
N ASN A 161 -1.42 -10.05 19.77
CA ASN A 161 -0.17 -10.23 19.04
C ASN A 161 -0.26 -9.69 17.60
N PHE A 162 0.87 -9.62 16.90
CA PHE A 162 0.95 -9.30 15.46
C PHE A 162 0.41 -7.93 15.04
N ARG A 163 0.48 -6.92 15.92
CA ARG A 163 0.13 -5.51 15.59
C ARG A 163 0.91 -4.98 14.38
N THR A 164 2.11 -5.50 14.13
CA THR A 164 2.95 -5.18 12.98
C THR A 164 3.45 -6.43 12.28
N PHE A 165 3.65 -6.36 10.98
CA PHE A 165 4.25 -7.41 10.17
C PHE A 165 5.22 -6.83 9.14
N LYS A 166 6.06 -7.71 8.57
CA LYS A 166 6.88 -7.43 7.40
C LYS A 166 6.51 -8.43 6.33
N GLU A 167 6.19 -7.93 5.14
CA GLU A 167 5.81 -8.77 4.00
C GLU A 167 7.04 -9.58 3.54
N SER A 168 8.14 -8.88 3.27
CA SER A 168 9.43 -9.49 2.99
C SER A 168 10.37 -9.39 4.18
N TYR A 169 11.24 -10.39 4.36
CA TYR A 169 12.34 -10.29 5.31
C TYR A 169 13.37 -9.22 4.90
N LYS A 170 13.39 -8.84 3.61
CA LYS A 170 14.25 -7.78 3.07
C LYS A 170 13.73 -6.37 3.41
N ASP A 171 12.49 -6.23 3.88
CA ASP A 171 11.92 -4.93 4.21
C ASP A 171 12.56 -4.34 5.46
N LYS A 172 13.05 -3.11 5.35
CA LYS A 172 13.67 -2.38 6.48
C LYS A 172 12.62 -2.02 7.53
N HIS A 173 11.48 -1.50 7.09
CA HIS A 173 10.39 -1.03 7.95
C HIS A 173 9.28 -2.06 8.08
N SER A 174 8.67 -2.13 9.27
CA SER A 174 7.46 -2.93 9.50
C SER A 174 6.21 -2.11 9.20
N GLN A 175 5.13 -2.80 8.83
CA GLN A 175 3.82 -2.23 8.58
C GLN A 175 2.86 -2.64 9.70
N TYR A 176 1.93 -1.78 10.07
CA TYR A 176 0.87 -2.16 11.03
C TYR A 176 -0.16 -3.06 10.34
N ALA A 177 -0.56 -4.14 11.02
CA ALA A 177 -1.59 -5.06 10.52
C ALA A 177 -2.95 -4.35 10.36
N ASN A 178 -3.27 -3.46 11.31
CA ASN A 178 -4.40 -2.54 11.24
C ASN A 178 -3.93 -1.13 10.85
N ALA A 179 -3.09 -1.01 9.82
CA ALA A 179 -2.76 0.30 9.28
C ALA A 179 -4.06 1.00 8.87
N GLN A 180 -4.42 2.07 9.59
CA GLN A 180 -5.48 2.98 9.18
C GLN A 180 -4.99 3.71 7.94
N ASN A 181 -5.25 3.10 6.78
CA ASN A 181 -5.02 3.77 5.51
C ASN A 181 -6.05 4.88 5.41
N ASN A 182 -5.56 6.08 5.10
CA ASN A 182 -6.36 7.29 5.05
C ASN A 182 -6.23 7.90 3.66
N TYR A 183 -7.34 8.14 2.99
CA TYR A 183 -7.40 8.98 1.80
C TYR A 183 -7.37 10.43 2.26
N THR A 184 -6.23 11.09 2.06
CA THR A 184 -6.08 12.51 2.36
C THR A 184 -6.61 13.34 1.20
N CYS A 185 -7.27 14.44 1.54
CA CYS A 185 -7.73 15.38 0.51
C CYS A 185 -6.53 15.94 -0.25
N SER A 186 -6.53 15.77 -1.57
CA SER A 186 -5.46 16.28 -2.44
C SER A 186 -5.37 17.80 -2.36
N THR A 187 -6.49 18.51 -2.26
CA THR A 187 -6.55 19.96 -2.09
C THR A 187 -5.86 20.40 -0.79
N TYR A 188 -6.02 19.67 0.32
CA TYR A 188 -5.27 19.93 1.55
C TYR A 188 -3.80 19.52 1.44
N SER A 189 -3.51 18.31 0.95
CA SER A 189 -2.15 17.75 0.88
C SER A 189 -1.23 18.47 -0.10
N LYS A 190 -1.78 19.07 -1.16
CA LYS A 190 -1.02 19.77 -2.21
C LYS A 190 -1.10 21.30 -2.10
N ALA A 191 -1.82 21.84 -1.11
CA ALA A 191 -1.93 23.28 -0.86
C ALA A 191 -0.61 23.98 -0.45
N LYS A 192 0.50 23.26 -0.35
CA LYS A 192 1.84 23.88 -0.22
C LYS A 192 2.29 24.59 -1.51
N GLY A 193 1.69 24.29 -2.66
CA GLY A 193 1.80 25.09 -3.89
C GLY A 193 0.64 26.08 -4.00
N HIS A 194 0.88 27.24 -4.60
CA HIS A 194 -0.05 28.35 -4.76
C HIS A 194 -1.44 27.96 -5.34
N PHE A 195 -2.39 27.60 -4.48
CA PHE A 195 -3.79 27.40 -4.85
C PHE A 195 -4.67 28.39 -4.07
N GLU A 196 -5.57 29.09 -4.76
CA GLU A 196 -6.53 30.04 -4.19
C GLU A 196 -7.52 29.37 -3.22
N ASN A 197 -7.89 28.11 -3.48
CA ASN A 197 -8.84 27.36 -2.66
C ASN A 197 -8.10 26.41 -1.69
N LYS A 198 -7.98 26.84 -0.43
CA LYS A 198 -7.41 26.04 0.66
C LYS A 198 -8.51 25.23 1.35
N CYS A 199 -8.27 23.93 1.53
CA CYS A 199 -9.16 23.07 2.31
C CYS A 199 -8.64 22.88 3.74
N SER A 200 -9.52 22.55 4.69
CA SER A 200 -9.16 22.21 6.07
C SER A 200 -8.47 20.85 6.15
N GLN A 201 -7.75 20.57 7.25
CA GLN A 201 -7.16 19.23 7.46
C GLN A 201 -8.28 18.20 7.62
N HIS A 202 -8.49 17.36 6.61
CA HIS A 202 -9.42 16.24 6.67
C HIS A 202 -8.90 15.06 5.86
N HIS A 203 -9.34 13.88 6.26
CA HIS A 203 -9.04 12.62 5.61
C HIS A 203 -10.24 11.69 5.76
N VAL A 204 -10.40 10.77 4.82
CA VAL A 204 -11.40 9.71 4.91
C VAL A 204 -10.68 8.39 5.11
N ARG A 205 -11.06 7.63 6.12
CA ARG A 205 -10.45 6.34 6.41
C ARG A 205 -10.85 5.31 5.33
N THR A 206 -9.90 4.48 4.89
CA THR A 206 -10.10 3.50 3.81
C THR A 206 -11.13 2.44 4.16
N ASP A 207 -11.25 2.06 5.43
CA ASP A 207 -12.28 1.14 5.93
C ASP A 207 -13.69 1.71 5.72
N VAL A 208 -13.89 3.00 6.02
CA VAL A 208 -15.15 3.71 5.78
C VAL A 208 -15.49 3.75 4.29
N VAL A 209 -14.52 4.10 3.44
CA VAL A 209 -14.74 4.13 1.98
C VAL A 209 -15.09 2.75 1.44
N ARG A 210 -14.36 1.70 1.86
CA ARG A 210 -14.67 0.32 1.45
C ARG A 210 -16.07 -0.10 1.87
N HIS A 211 -16.46 0.21 3.11
CA HIS A 211 -17.79 -0.09 3.60
C HIS A 211 -18.85 0.61 2.75
N LEU A 212 -18.73 1.93 2.53
CA LEU A 212 -19.68 2.69 1.71
C LEU A 212 -19.78 2.14 0.29
N ILE A 213 -18.66 1.83 -0.36
CA ILE A 213 -18.64 1.24 -1.70
C ILE A 213 -19.34 -0.11 -1.69
N LEU A 214 -19.01 -0.99 -0.73
CA LEU A 214 -19.62 -2.31 -0.64
C LEU A 214 -21.14 -2.22 -0.44
N THR A 215 -21.59 -1.37 0.49
CA THR A 215 -23.01 -1.13 0.74
C THR A 215 -23.70 -0.58 -0.51
N THR A 216 -23.08 0.35 -1.22
CA THR A 216 -23.63 0.91 -2.45
C THR A 216 -23.71 -0.15 -3.55
N LEU A 217 -22.68 -0.97 -3.73
CA LEU A 217 -22.67 -2.06 -4.70
C LEU A 217 -23.76 -3.09 -4.39
N GLN A 218 -23.88 -3.49 -3.12
CA GLN A 218 -24.92 -4.41 -2.66
C GLN A 218 -26.31 -3.82 -2.91
N TYR A 219 -26.53 -2.56 -2.56
CA TYR A 219 -27.78 -1.86 -2.84
C TYR A 219 -28.10 -1.82 -4.34
N THR A 220 -27.14 -1.42 -5.17
CA THR A 220 -27.34 -1.38 -6.63
C THR A 220 -27.60 -2.76 -7.22
N ALA A 221 -26.96 -3.81 -6.70
CA ALA A 221 -27.18 -5.17 -7.15
C ALA A 221 -28.59 -5.66 -6.78
N SER A 222 -29.08 -5.33 -5.58
CA SER A 222 -30.47 -5.59 -5.19
C SER A 222 -31.46 -4.82 -6.06
N TYR A 223 -31.21 -3.53 -6.28
CA TYR A 223 -32.04 -2.69 -7.14
C TYR A 223 -32.13 -3.24 -8.58
N ILE A 224 -31.01 -3.71 -9.14
CA ILE A 224 -30.97 -4.32 -10.47
C ILE A 224 -31.79 -5.60 -10.53
N LYS A 225 -31.74 -6.44 -9.50
CA LYS A 225 -32.55 -7.67 -9.43
C LYS A 225 -34.05 -7.37 -9.38
N GLU A 226 -34.44 -6.31 -8.69
CA GLU A 226 -35.85 -5.93 -8.56
C GLU A 226 -36.40 -5.25 -9.83
N HIS A 227 -35.54 -4.62 -10.63
CA HIS A 227 -35.92 -3.83 -11.82
C HIS A 227 -35.22 -4.35 -13.09
N GLU A 228 -35.08 -5.68 -13.22
CA GLU A 228 -34.29 -6.32 -14.27
C GLU A 228 -34.75 -5.94 -15.68
N ASP A 229 -36.06 -5.97 -15.93
CA ASP A 229 -36.64 -5.68 -17.26
C ASP A 229 -36.42 -4.23 -17.70
N GLU A 230 -36.62 -3.26 -16.81
CA GLU A 230 -36.45 -1.83 -17.11
C GLU A 230 -34.97 -1.50 -17.42
N ILE A 231 -34.05 -2.16 -16.72
CA ILE A 231 -32.62 -1.97 -16.92
C ILE A 231 -32.18 -2.64 -18.23
N LEU A 232 -32.69 -3.84 -18.53
CA LEU A 232 -32.44 -4.52 -19.80
C LEU A 232 -32.89 -3.68 -20.99
N GLU A 233 -34.08 -3.07 -20.92
CA GLU A 233 -34.58 -2.12 -21.93
C GLU A 233 -33.64 -0.92 -22.11
N LYS A 234 -33.24 -0.27 -21.02
CA LYS A 234 -32.30 0.87 -21.06
C LYS A 234 -30.95 0.48 -21.66
N VAL A 235 -30.40 -0.68 -21.27
CA VAL A 235 -29.14 -1.20 -21.80
C VAL A 235 -29.25 -1.51 -23.29
N ARG A 236 -30.30 -2.23 -23.72
CA ARG A 236 -30.56 -2.50 -25.14
C ARG A 236 -30.64 -1.21 -25.96
N ARG A 237 -31.40 -0.23 -25.49
CA ARG A 237 -31.53 1.07 -26.16
C ARG A 237 -30.19 1.79 -26.30
N SER A 238 -29.39 1.81 -25.24
CA SER A 238 -28.05 2.40 -25.27
C SER A 238 -27.08 1.67 -26.20
N ASN A 239 -27.19 0.35 -26.30
CA ASN A 239 -26.37 -0.48 -27.19
C ASN A 239 -26.77 -0.28 -28.65
N ILE A 240 -28.07 -0.23 -28.96
CA ILE A 240 -28.56 0.06 -30.32
C ILE A 240 -28.03 1.43 -30.78
N LEU A 241 -28.12 2.47 -29.95
CA LEU A 241 -27.62 3.80 -30.29
C LEU A 241 -26.09 3.81 -30.54
N LYS A 242 -25.31 3.09 -29.72
CA LYS A 242 -23.87 2.94 -29.94
C LYS A 242 -23.58 2.17 -31.24
N GLN A 243 -24.30 1.09 -31.49
CA GLN A 243 -24.12 0.26 -32.68
C GLN A 243 -24.52 1.00 -33.96
N GLU A 244 -25.57 1.82 -33.93
CA GLU A 244 -25.94 2.73 -35.02
C GLU A 244 -24.86 3.80 -35.28
N ALA A 245 -24.28 4.36 -34.22
CA ALA A 245 -23.19 5.32 -34.37
C ALA A 245 -21.93 4.67 -34.96
N ASP A 246 -21.56 3.49 -34.48
CA ASP A 246 -20.40 2.72 -34.94
C ASP A 246 -20.57 2.24 -36.39
N THR A 247 -21.74 1.71 -36.73
CA THR A 247 -22.06 1.29 -38.11
C THR A 247 -22.02 2.49 -39.06
N LYS A 248 -22.58 3.65 -38.67
CA LYS A 248 -22.50 4.88 -39.48
C LYS A 248 -21.08 5.41 -39.63
N ALA A 249 -20.24 5.28 -38.60
CA ALA A 249 -18.83 5.65 -38.69
C ALA A 249 -18.05 4.72 -39.63
N LEU A 250 -18.33 3.41 -39.58
CA LEU A 250 -17.74 2.41 -40.47
C LEU A 250 -18.19 2.59 -41.92
N THR A 251 -19.49 2.80 -42.19
CA THR A 251 -19.97 3.05 -43.55
C THR A 251 -19.41 4.33 -44.14
N LYS A 252 -19.22 5.38 -43.34
CA LYS A 252 -18.53 6.61 -43.77
C LYS A 252 -17.06 6.38 -44.13
N LYS A 253 -16.37 5.47 -43.43
CA LYS A 253 -14.98 5.08 -43.77
C LYS A 253 -14.95 4.28 -45.08
N ILE A 254 -15.83 3.30 -45.23
CA ILE A 254 -15.94 2.47 -46.45
C ILE A 254 -16.19 3.36 -47.66
N THR A 255 -17.21 4.22 -47.61
CA THR A 255 -17.54 5.13 -48.73
C THR A 255 -16.43 6.11 -49.07
N LYS A 256 -15.60 6.53 -48.09
CA LYS A 256 -14.42 7.37 -48.35
C LYS A 256 -13.32 6.58 -49.07
N SER A 257 -13.05 5.35 -48.62
CA SER A 257 -12.08 4.46 -49.25
C SER A 257 -12.50 4.07 -50.67
N GLU A 258 -13.77 3.74 -50.88
CA GLU A 258 -14.32 3.42 -52.22
C GLU A 258 -14.16 4.60 -53.20
N LYS A 259 -14.42 5.83 -52.74
CA LYS A 259 -14.17 7.02 -53.56
C LYS A 259 -12.70 7.20 -53.91
N ARG A 260 -11.80 6.94 -52.95
CA ARG A 260 -10.35 7.02 -53.19
C ARG A 260 -9.91 6.00 -54.24
N VAL A 261 -10.40 4.76 -54.15
CA VAL A 261 -10.13 3.73 -55.16
C VAL A 261 -10.63 4.16 -56.54
N ALA A 262 -11.85 4.68 -56.65
CA ALA A 262 -12.38 5.17 -57.92
C ALA A 262 -11.59 6.34 -58.51
N GLU A 263 -11.07 7.24 -57.68
CA GLU A 263 -10.16 8.32 -58.10
C GLU A 263 -8.83 7.77 -58.62
N LEU A 264 -8.23 6.81 -57.91
CA LEU A 264 -7.00 6.14 -58.33
C LEU A 264 -7.19 5.43 -59.68
N ASP A 265 -8.29 4.71 -59.86
CA ASP A 265 -8.64 4.07 -61.14
C ASP A 265 -8.75 5.09 -62.29
N HIS A 266 -9.33 6.27 -62.02
CA HIS A 266 -9.39 7.33 -63.03
C HIS A 266 -8.00 7.89 -63.36
N LEU A 267 -7.17 8.12 -62.34
CA LEU A 267 -5.80 8.62 -62.53
C LEU A 267 -4.94 7.63 -63.34
N ILE A 268 -5.04 6.34 -63.04
CA ILE A 268 -4.34 5.27 -63.78
C ILE A 268 -4.77 5.27 -65.24
N LYS A 269 -6.07 5.35 -65.53
CA LYS A 269 -6.59 5.43 -66.92
C LYS A 269 -6.01 6.63 -67.67
N ARG A 270 -5.96 7.80 -67.03
CA ARG A 270 -5.42 9.03 -67.63
C ARG A 270 -3.91 8.92 -67.89
N ILE A 271 -3.16 8.36 -66.95
CA ILE A 271 -1.70 8.15 -67.09
C ILE A 271 -1.40 7.19 -68.25
N TYR A 272 -2.25 6.16 -68.44
CA TYR A 272 -2.16 5.26 -69.59
C TYR A 272 -2.39 5.99 -70.93
N GLU A 273 -3.43 6.83 -71.01
CA GLU A 273 -3.71 7.65 -72.20
C GLU A 273 -2.54 8.60 -72.54
N ASP A 274 -1.98 9.28 -71.53
CA ASP A 274 -0.85 10.20 -71.68
C ASP A 274 0.42 9.47 -72.16
N ASN A 275 0.64 8.22 -71.74
CA ASN A 275 1.75 7.37 -72.22
C ASN A 275 1.58 6.99 -73.69
N VAL A 276 0.39 6.52 -74.08
CA VAL A 276 0.09 6.14 -75.48
C VAL A 276 0.20 7.34 -76.42
N SER A 277 -0.13 8.55 -75.96
CA SER A 277 0.03 9.79 -76.75
C SER A 277 1.48 10.30 -76.86
N GLY A 278 2.45 9.65 -76.21
CA GLY A 278 3.86 10.03 -76.23
C GLY A 278 4.22 11.27 -75.41
N ILE A 279 3.30 11.77 -74.57
CA ILE A 279 3.54 12.89 -73.65
C ILE A 279 4.37 12.40 -72.44
N LEU A 280 4.17 11.14 -72.04
CA LEU A 280 4.92 10.47 -70.98
C LEU A 280 5.85 9.40 -71.58
N THR A 281 6.99 9.14 -70.93
CA THR A 281 7.94 8.08 -71.32
C THR A 281 7.67 6.80 -70.55
N ASP A 282 7.92 5.63 -71.16
CA ASP A 282 7.67 4.31 -70.54
C ASP A 282 8.29 4.16 -69.15
N LYS A 283 9.55 4.60 -68.97
CA LYS A 283 10.22 4.59 -67.66
C LYS A 283 9.49 5.41 -66.58
N ARG A 284 8.84 6.51 -66.97
CA ARG A 284 8.08 7.36 -66.04
C ARG A 284 6.69 6.80 -65.79
N PHE A 285 6.08 6.15 -66.79
CA PHE A 285 4.82 5.43 -66.66
C PHE A 285 4.95 4.29 -65.64
N ASP A 286 5.95 3.42 -65.80
CA ASP A 286 6.16 2.27 -64.90
C ASP A 286 6.35 2.70 -63.44
N MET A 287 7.10 3.79 -63.23
CA MET A 287 7.34 4.33 -61.89
C MET A 287 6.05 4.88 -61.24
N LEU A 288 5.25 5.66 -61.99
CA LEU A 288 4.02 6.25 -61.48
C LEU A 288 2.91 5.21 -61.27
N SER A 289 2.78 4.23 -62.18
CA SER A 289 1.79 3.15 -62.05
C SER A 289 2.08 2.27 -60.83
N ALA A 290 3.35 1.94 -60.58
CA ALA A 290 3.76 1.15 -59.42
C ALA A 290 3.52 1.86 -58.08
N ASP A 291 3.53 3.19 -58.06
CA ASP A 291 3.22 3.98 -56.85
C ASP A 291 1.71 4.02 -56.59
N TYR A 292 0.87 4.13 -57.62
CA TYR A 292 -0.59 4.09 -57.46
C TYR A 292 -1.15 2.70 -57.16
N GLU A 293 -0.52 1.62 -57.64
CA GLU A 293 -0.91 0.24 -57.30
C GLU A 293 -0.56 -0.16 -55.86
N LYS A 294 0.38 0.55 -55.22
CA LYS A 294 0.76 0.32 -53.81
C LYS A 294 -0.12 1.05 -52.80
N GLU A 295 -0.80 2.12 -53.23
CA GLU A 295 -1.67 2.95 -52.38
C GLU A 295 -3.04 2.29 -52.17
#